data_AF-A0A3N5ZHT6-F1
#
_entry.id   AF-A0A3N5ZHT6-F1
#
_cell.length_a   1.000
_cell.length_b   1.000
_cell.length_c   1.000
_cell.angle_alpha   90.00
_cell.angle_beta   90.00
_cell.angle_gamma   90.00
#
_symmetry.space_group_name_H-M   'P 1'
#
loop_
_entity.id
_entity.type
_entity.pdbx_description
1 polymer ?
#
loop_
_entity_poly.entity_id
_entity_poly.type
_entity_poly.pdbx_seq_one_letter_code
_entity_poly.pdbx_strand_id
1 'polypeptide(L)'
;ALSSLASYARVYTPRKSRPAFATLVGGVPGALPPMIGWAAASGTLTIEAWVLFAIVFLWQMPHFLAIAWLFQEDYARAGLPMLPVVEPDGRSTAQQVVLYAAVLVPVSLLPTIVGLSGRVYLVGATVLGIGFLALGIRFALQRNRVNAKRLFLGSITYLPLLWGLMLGNH
;
A
#
# COMPACT_ATOMS: atom_id res chain seq x y z
N ALA A 1 3.62 7.54 -25.39
CA ALA A 1 4.45 7.63 -24.16
C ALA A 1 4.54 9.07 -23.63
N LEU A 2 5.17 10.00 -24.34
CA LEU A 2 5.28 11.42 -23.92
C LEU A 2 3.91 12.12 -23.80
N SER A 3 2.98 11.82 -24.72
CA SER A 3 1.61 12.36 -24.69
C SER A 3 0.82 11.88 -23.46
N SER A 4 0.99 10.61 -23.07
CA SER A 4 0.40 10.03 -21.86
C SER A 4 0.99 10.65 -20.59
N LEU A 5 2.31 10.91 -20.58
CA LEU A 5 3.02 11.56 -19.46
C LEU A 5 2.58 13.03 -19.30
N ALA A 6 2.40 13.75 -20.41
CA ALA A 6 1.97 15.14 -20.43
C ALA A 6 0.50 15.30 -20.01
N SER A 7 -0.37 14.40 -20.47
CA SER A 7 -1.77 14.35 -20.03
C SER A 7 -1.89 13.96 -18.55
N TYR A 8 -1.07 13.02 -18.09
CA TYR A 8 -0.96 12.68 -16.67
C TYR A 8 -0.54 13.91 -15.85
N ALA A 9 0.56 14.58 -16.20
CA ALA A 9 1.04 15.75 -15.47
C ALA A 9 0.02 16.91 -15.41
N ARG A 10 -0.68 17.20 -16.52
CA ARG A 10 -1.70 18.27 -16.56
C ARG A 10 -2.96 17.96 -15.75
N VAL A 11 -3.41 16.71 -15.70
CA VAL A 11 -4.59 16.30 -14.91
C VAL A 11 -4.21 16.10 -13.43
N TYR A 12 -2.98 15.67 -13.15
CA TYR A 12 -2.47 15.34 -11.82
C TYR A 12 -2.23 16.57 -10.94
N THR A 13 -1.69 17.65 -11.52
CA THR A 13 -1.32 18.88 -10.80
C THR A 13 -2.52 19.60 -10.15
N PRO A 14 -3.70 19.78 -10.79
CA PRO A 14 -4.84 20.46 -10.18
C PRO A 14 -5.67 19.58 -9.22
N ARG A 15 -5.60 18.24 -9.31
CA ARG A 15 -6.36 17.31 -8.45
C ARG A 15 -5.65 16.89 -7.16
N LYS A 16 -4.41 17.35 -6.97
CA LYS A 16 -3.62 17.17 -5.73
C LYS A 16 -4.27 17.86 -4.50
N SER A 17 -5.26 18.72 -4.71
CA SER A 17 -6.01 19.43 -3.67
C SER A 17 -6.97 18.55 -2.86
N ARG A 18 -7.18 17.27 -3.22
CA ARG A 18 -7.91 16.29 -2.41
C ARG A 18 -6.92 15.25 -1.85
N PRO A 19 -6.59 15.28 -0.55
CA PRO A 19 -5.51 14.48 0.03
C PRO A 19 -5.65 12.98 -0.26
N ALA A 20 -6.84 12.42 -0.05
CA ALA A 20 -7.12 11.01 -0.28
C ALA A 20 -6.95 10.61 -1.76
N PHE A 21 -7.36 11.47 -2.69
CA PHE A 21 -7.22 11.22 -4.12
C PHE A 21 -5.76 11.36 -4.59
N ALA A 22 -5.03 12.32 -4.03
CA ALA A 22 -3.61 12.52 -4.34
C ALA A 22 -2.77 11.29 -3.94
N THR A 23 -3.04 10.70 -2.77
CA THR A 23 -2.37 9.47 -2.32
C THR A 23 -2.74 8.27 -3.21
N LEU A 24 -4.02 8.11 -3.56
CA LEU A 24 -4.49 7.06 -4.47
C LEU A 24 -3.82 7.10 -5.84
N VAL A 25 -3.86 8.26 -6.52
CA VAL A 25 -3.26 8.39 -7.86
C VAL A 25 -1.73 8.32 -7.79
N GLY A 26 -1.13 8.89 -6.75
CA GLY A 26 0.31 8.79 -6.52
C GLY A 26 0.80 7.37 -6.20
N GLY A 27 -0.08 6.51 -5.70
CA GLY A 27 0.29 5.12 -5.41
C GLY A 27 0.35 4.22 -6.64
N VAL A 28 -0.26 4.62 -7.76
CA VAL A 28 -0.21 3.85 -9.01
C VAL A 28 1.24 3.74 -9.51
N PRO A 29 2.00 4.83 -9.73
CA PRO A 29 3.42 4.73 -10.07
C PRO A 29 4.25 3.88 -9.10
N GLY A 30 3.96 3.95 -7.80
CA GLY A 30 4.67 3.17 -6.78
C GLY A 30 4.43 1.66 -6.86
N ALA A 31 3.30 1.24 -7.43
CA ALA A 31 2.95 -0.17 -7.61
C ALA A 31 3.34 -0.76 -8.99
N LEU A 32 3.75 0.08 -9.95
CA LEU A 32 4.19 -0.38 -11.27
C LEU A 32 5.49 -1.23 -11.29
N PRO A 33 6.50 -1.04 -10.41
CA PRO A 33 7.78 -1.73 -10.57
C PRO A 33 7.69 -3.27 -10.61
N PRO A 34 6.94 -3.97 -9.74
CA PRO A 34 6.76 -5.42 -9.85
C PRO A 34 6.10 -5.85 -11.17
N MET A 35 5.14 -5.06 -11.67
CA MET A 35 4.43 -5.35 -12.91
C MET A 35 5.35 -5.20 -14.13
N ILE A 36 6.22 -4.18 -14.13
CA ILE A 36 7.25 -3.96 -15.15
C ILE A 36 8.29 -5.10 -15.09
N GLY A 37 8.72 -5.48 -13.89
CA GLY A 37 9.64 -6.61 -13.70
C GLY A 37 9.08 -7.92 -14.24
N TRP A 38 7.79 -8.18 -13.99
CA TRP A 38 7.10 -9.34 -14.55
C TRP A 38 7.03 -9.30 -16.07
N ALA A 39 6.60 -8.17 -16.66
CA ALA A 39 6.51 -8.02 -18.10
C ALA A 39 7.89 -8.14 -18.79
N ALA A 40 8.95 -7.66 -18.15
CA ALA A 40 10.32 -7.82 -18.65
C ALA A 40 10.79 -9.28 -18.66
N ALA A 41 10.39 -10.08 -17.67
CA ALA A 41 10.77 -11.49 -17.57
C ALA A 41 9.90 -12.42 -18.43
N SER A 42 8.60 -12.15 -18.52
CA SER A 42 7.61 -13.00 -19.20
C SER A 42 7.27 -12.55 -20.63
N GLY A 43 7.69 -11.35 -21.03
CA GLY A 43 7.38 -10.74 -22.33
C GLY A 43 5.93 -10.29 -22.49
N THR A 44 5.06 -10.48 -21.50
CA THR A 44 3.63 -10.17 -21.56
C THR A 44 3.09 -9.68 -20.21
N LEU A 45 1.94 -8.99 -20.22
CA LEU A 45 1.23 -8.60 -19.00
C LEU A 45 0.11 -9.60 -18.72
N THR A 46 0.43 -10.60 -17.90
CA THR A 46 -0.51 -11.63 -17.47
C THR A 46 -1.16 -11.28 -16.12
N ILE A 47 -2.07 -12.12 -15.63
CA ILE A 47 -2.82 -11.89 -14.39
C ILE A 47 -1.89 -11.74 -13.17
N GLU A 48 -0.77 -12.45 -13.18
CA GLU A 48 0.28 -12.43 -12.17
C GLU A 48 0.86 -11.02 -11.99
N ALA A 49 1.13 -10.31 -13.09
CA ALA A 49 1.63 -8.95 -13.07
C ALA A 49 0.65 -8.00 -12.33
N TRP A 50 -0.64 -8.18 -12.59
CA TRP A 50 -1.70 -7.40 -11.96
C TRP A 50 -1.90 -7.75 -10.49
N VAL A 51 -1.73 -9.02 -10.10
CA VAL A 51 -1.75 -9.45 -8.70
C VAL A 51 -0.60 -8.79 -7.92
N LEU A 52 0.62 -8.80 -8.47
CA LEU A 52 1.78 -8.14 -7.85
C LEU A 52 1.59 -6.62 -7.71
N PHE A 53 1.04 -5.98 -8.76
CA PHE A 53 0.65 -4.58 -8.72
C PHE A 53 -0.36 -4.31 -7.59
N ALA A 54 -1.42 -5.11 -7.50
CA ALA A 54 -2.48 -4.92 -6.51
C ALA A 54 -1.96 -5.07 -5.07
N ILE A 55 -1.07 -6.04 -4.82
CA ILE A 55 -0.43 -6.22 -3.51
C ILE A 55 0.33 -4.96 -3.10
N VAL A 56 1.21 -4.45 -3.96
CA VAL A 56 2.01 -3.25 -3.65
C VAL A 56 1.15 -2.00 -3.55
N PHE A 57 0.12 -1.88 -4.41
CA PHE A 57 -0.82 -0.77 -4.38
C PHE A 57 -1.62 -0.71 -3.07
N LEU A 58 -2.13 -1.84 -2.60
CA LEU A 58 -2.91 -1.88 -1.37
C LEU A 58 -2.02 -1.73 -0.14
N TRP A 59 -0.85 -2.38 -0.12
CA TRP A 59 0.09 -2.32 1.00
C TRP A 59 0.65 -0.92 1.26
N GLN A 60 0.94 -0.14 0.21
CA GLN A 60 1.56 1.18 0.40
C GLN A 60 0.59 2.20 1.02
N MET A 61 -0.74 1.98 0.91
CA MET A 61 -1.72 2.94 1.44
C MET A 61 -1.66 3.03 2.98
N PRO A 62 -1.75 1.94 3.76
CA PRO A 62 -1.51 1.99 5.20
C PRO A 62 -0.10 2.49 5.57
N HIS A 63 0.91 2.13 4.78
CA HIS A 63 2.29 2.60 4.99
C HIS A 63 2.41 4.12 4.92
N PHE A 64 1.93 4.73 3.83
CA PHE A 64 1.96 6.17 3.63
C PHE A 64 1.08 6.93 4.62
N LEU A 65 -0.08 6.39 4.96
CA LEU A 65 -0.95 7.00 5.97
C LEU A 65 -0.31 6.97 7.37
N ALA A 66 0.46 5.93 7.69
CA ALA A 66 1.24 5.88 8.93
C ALA A 66 2.35 6.94 8.97
N ILE A 67 3.07 7.13 7.86
CA ILE A 67 4.08 8.21 7.72
C ILE A 67 3.42 9.58 7.84
N ALA A 68 2.31 9.79 7.12
CA ALA A 68 1.57 11.04 7.14
C ALA A 68 1.10 11.40 8.56
N TRP A 69 0.75 10.40 9.37
CA TRP A 69 0.42 10.58 10.79
C TRP A 69 1.66 10.91 11.63
N LEU A 70 2.76 10.17 11.44
CA LEU A 70 3.99 10.37 12.21
C LEU A 70 4.64 11.74 12.00
N PHE A 71 4.53 12.28 10.79
CA PHE A 71 5.12 13.56 10.39
C PHE A 71 4.06 14.63 10.09
N GLN A 72 2.85 14.49 10.65
CA GLN A 72 1.72 15.40 10.42
C GLN A 72 2.09 16.87 10.64
N GLU A 73 2.80 17.18 11.73
CA GLU A 73 3.23 18.53 12.05
C GLU A 73 4.22 19.08 11.01
N ASP A 74 5.13 18.24 10.52
CA ASP A 74 6.13 18.64 9.53
C ASP A 74 5.47 18.91 8.17
N TYR A 75 4.50 18.05 7.78
CA TYR A 75 3.68 18.27 6.59
C TYR A 75 2.84 19.54 6.70
N ALA A 76 2.27 19.82 7.89
CA ALA A 76 1.53 21.06 8.14
C ALA A 76 2.43 22.30 8.00
N ARG A 77 3.64 22.28 8.59
CA ARG A 77 4.61 23.39 8.47
C ARG A 77 5.07 23.61 7.02
N ALA A 78 5.14 22.53 6.23
CA ALA A 78 5.50 22.60 4.81
C ALA A 78 4.32 22.99 3.89
N GLY A 79 3.12 23.22 4.43
CA GLY A 79 1.92 23.52 3.64
C GLY A 79 1.46 22.35 2.75
N LEU A 80 1.82 21.11 3.09
CA LEU A 80 1.47 19.91 2.34
C LEU A 80 0.14 19.33 2.86
N PRO A 81 -0.94 19.33 2.05
CA PRO A 81 -2.26 18.90 2.48
C PRO A 81 -2.36 17.36 2.51
N MET A 82 -1.72 16.72 3.48
CA MET A 82 -1.86 15.29 3.74
C MET A 82 -3.15 15.00 4.49
N LEU A 83 -3.70 13.77 4.39
CA LEU A 83 -4.99 13.44 5.00
C LEU A 83 -5.05 13.73 6.51
N PRO A 84 -4.03 13.41 7.33
CA PRO A 84 -4.00 13.79 8.74
C PRO A 84 -3.88 15.31 8.98
N VAL A 85 -3.32 16.07 8.03
CA VAL A 85 -3.22 17.53 8.13
C VAL A 85 -4.58 18.18 7.85
N VAL A 86 -5.31 17.67 6.87
CA VAL A 86 -6.63 18.19 6.48
C VAL A 86 -7.73 17.72 7.43
N GLU A 87 -7.60 16.51 7.99
CA GLU A 87 -8.55 15.93 8.94
C GLU A 87 -7.82 15.46 10.23
N PRO A 88 -7.55 16.39 11.17
CA PRO A 88 -6.70 16.13 12.33
C PRO A 88 -7.28 15.15 13.35
N ASP A 89 -8.60 14.90 13.33
CA ASP A 89 -9.23 13.89 14.20
C ASP A 89 -8.77 12.45 13.85
N GLY A 90 -8.18 12.27 12.66
CA GLY A 90 -7.64 11.02 12.15
C GLY A 90 -8.69 9.97 11.79
N ARG A 91 -9.97 10.30 11.74
CA ARG A 91 -11.03 9.31 11.51
C ARG A 91 -10.94 8.73 10.10
N SER A 92 -10.87 9.56 9.06
CA SER A 92 -10.70 9.11 7.68
C SER A 92 -9.38 8.37 7.47
N THR A 93 -8.28 8.85 8.09
CA THR A 93 -6.97 8.17 8.04
C THR A 93 -7.06 6.76 8.60
N ALA A 94 -7.67 6.59 9.78
CA ALA A 94 -7.88 5.31 10.42
C ALA A 94 -8.76 4.37 9.58
N GLN A 95 -9.85 4.88 9.01
CA GLN A 95 -10.76 4.11 8.15
C GLN A 95 -10.04 3.60 6.90
N GLN A 96 -9.27 4.45 6.23
CA GLN A 96 -8.53 4.06 5.03
C GLN A 96 -7.45 3.03 5.36
N VAL A 97 -6.69 3.21 6.45
CA VAL A 97 -5.70 2.22 6.92
C VAL A 97 -6.34 0.84 7.07
N VAL A 98 -7.47 0.76 7.78
CA VAL A 98 -8.15 -0.52 8.03
C VAL A 98 -8.74 -1.09 6.74
N LEU A 99 -9.36 -0.27 5.91
CA LEU A 99 -9.95 -0.69 4.64
C LEU A 99 -8.90 -1.30 3.71
N TYR A 100 -7.80 -0.58 3.45
CA TYR A 100 -6.74 -1.09 2.57
C TYR A 100 -6.04 -2.32 3.15
N ALA A 101 -5.78 -2.34 4.46
CA ALA A 101 -5.21 -3.53 5.10
C ALA A 101 -6.17 -4.73 5.04
N ALA A 102 -7.48 -4.53 5.18
CA ALA A 102 -8.47 -5.60 5.11
C ALA A 102 -8.60 -6.15 3.69
N VAL A 103 -8.58 -5.30 2.67
CA VAL A 103 -8.60 -5.73 1.25
C VAL A 103 -7.27 -6.38 0.85
N LEU A 104 -6.14 -5.96 1.44
CA LEU A 104 -4.85 -6.59 1.20
C LEU A 104 -4.84 -8.06 1.63
N VAL A 105 -5.56 -8.46 2.68
CA VAL A 105 -5.59 -9.86 3.15
C VAL A 105 -6.02 -10.85 2.06
N PRO A 106 -7.22 -10.76 1.45
CA PRO A 106 -7.59 -11.68 0.38
C PRO A 106 -6.73 -11.50 -0.87
N VAL A 107 -6.28 -10.28 -1.19
CA VAL A 107 -5.44 -10.02 -2.37
C VAL A 107 -4.06 -10.65 -2.24
N SER A 108 -3.48 -10.69 -1.05
CA SER A 108 -2.19 -11.36 -0.82
C SER A 108 -2.27 -12.88 -0.90
N LEU A 109 -3.46 -13.49 -0.94
CA LEU A 109 -3.61 -14.93 -1.14
C LEU A 109 -3.72 -15.31 -2.62
N LEU A 110 -4.06 -14.35 -3.48
CA LEU A 110 -4.21 -14.56 -4.93
C LEU A 110 -2.99 -15.20 -5.61
N PRO A 111 -1.73 -14.95 -5.21
CA PRO A 111 -0.58 -15.64 -5.80
C PRO A 111 -0.68 -17.16 -5.71
N THR A 112 -1.29 -17.73 -4.66
CA THR A 112 -1.50 -19.19 -4.58
C THR A 112 -2.55 -19.65 -5.58
N ILE A 113 -3.58 -18.84 -5.80
CA ILE A 113 -4.72 -19.17 -6.68
C ILE A 113 -4.30 -19.11 -8.15
N VAL A 114 -3.46 -18.14 -8.52
CA VAL A 114 -2.94 -17.99 -9.90
C VAL A 114 -1.70 -18.84 -10.18
N GLY A 115 -1.28 -19.69 -9.22
CA GLY A 115 -0.15 -20.60 -9.41
C GLY A 115 1.24 -19.95 -9.30
N LEU A 116 1.35 -18.75 -8.74
CA LEU A 116 2.64 -18.08 -8.48
C LEU A 116 3.41 -18.68 -7.29
N SER A 117 2.71 -19.32 -6.34
CA SER A 117 3.33 -19.91 -5.14
C SER A 117 2.49 -21.04 -4.55
N GLY A 118 3.09 -21.87 -3.70
CA GLY A 118 2.45 -23.03 -3.06
C GLY A 118 1.81 -22.78 -1.67
N ARG A 119 1.58 -23.87 -0.93
CA ARG A 119 0.87 -23.85 0.37
C ARG A 119 1.61 -23.12 1.50
N VAL A 120 2.95 -23.14 1.52
CA VAL A 120 3.72 -22.47 2.58
C VAL A 120 3.52 -20.95 2.52
N TYR A 121 3.54 -20.39 1.30
CA TYR A 121 3.20 -19.00 1.05
C TYR A 121 1.77 -18.68 1.49
N LEU A 122 0.78 -19.52 1.14
CA LEU A 122 -0.61 -19.27 1.55
C LEU A 122 -0.76 -19.09 3.05
N VAL A 123 -0.14 -19.98 3.84
CA VAL A 123 -0.18 -19.91 5.31
C VAL A 123 0.55 -18.65 5.80
N GLY A 124 1.76 -18.40 5.30
CA GLY A 124 2.56 -17.25 5.72
C GLY A 124 1.92 -15.90 5.34
N ALA A 125 1.39 -15.78 4.12
CA ALA A 125 0.65 -14.62 3.64
C ALA A 125 -0.62 -14.36 4.48
N THR A 126 -1.32 -15.42 4.90
CA THR A 126 -2.47 -15.30 5.80
C THR A 126 -2.05 -14.73 7.16
N VAL A 127 -1.01 -15.29 7.79
CA VAL A 127 -0.50 -14.84 9.09
C VAL A 127 0.00 -13.40 9.02
N LEU A 128 0.79 -13.07 8.00
CA LEU A 128 1.29 -11.72 7.78
C LEU A 128 0.14 -10.73 7.53
N GLY A 129 -0.84 -11.11 6.70
CA GLY A 129 -1.98 -10.27 6.35
C GLY A 129 -2.84 -9.93 7.57
N ILE A 130 -3.19 -10.94 8.36
CA ILE A 130 -3.95 -10.75 9.61
C ILE A 130 -3.13 -9.91 10.61
N GLY A 131 -1.83 -10.18 10.75
CA GLY A 131 -0.95 -9.40 11.62
C GLY A 131 -0.88 -7.93 11.22
N PHE A 132 -0.78 -7.64 9.93
CA PHE A 132 -0.75 -6.27 9.41
C PHE A 132 -2.09 -5.56 9.60
N LEU A 133 -3.21 -6.25 9.34
CA LEU A 133 -4.55 -5.74 9.62
C LEU A 133 -4.73 -5.44 11.11
N ALA A 134 -4.24 -6.31 12.00
CA ALA A 134 -4.31 -6.08 13.45
C ALA A 134 -3.54 -4.82 13.88
N LEU A 135 -2.38 -4.52 13.26
CA LEU A 135 -1.67 -3.26 13.47
C LEU A 135 -2.50 -2.06 13.00
N GLY A 136 -3.15 -2.17 11.84
CA GLY A 136 -4.05 -1.14 11.32
C GLY A 136 -5.25 -0.87 12.24
N ILE A 137 -5.89 -1.92 12.75
CA ILE A 137 -7.00 -1.83 13.71
C ILE A 137 -6.52 -1.19 15.02
N ARG A 138 -5.36 -1.60 15.55
CA ARG A 138 -4.79 -0.99 16.78
C ARG A 138 -4.53 0.51 16.60
N PHE A 139 -4.00 0.92 15.44
CA PHE A 139 -3.86 2.33 15.12
C PHE A 139 -5.22 3.04 15.03
N ALA A 140 -6.23 2.41 14.41
CA ALA A 140 -7.56 3.00 14.27
C ALA A 140 -8.27 3.22 15.61
N LEU A 141 -8.11 2.28 16.55
CA LEU A 141 -8.64 2.35 17.91
C LEU A 141 -7.87 3.36 18.78
N GLN A 142 -6.55 3.42 18.61
CA GLN A 142 -5.66 4.26 19.41
C GLN A 142 -4.68 5.01 18.49
N ARG A 143 -5.11 6.18 18.01
CA ARG A 143 -4.43 7.03 17.02
C ARG A 143 -3.27 7.81 17.64
N ASN A 144 -2.35 7.10 18.29
CA ASN A 144 -1.15 7.71 18.88
C ASN A 144 0.08 7.42 18.01
N ARG A 145 1.15 8.19 18.23
CA ARG A 145 2.42 8.03 17.49
C ARG A 145 3.03 6.64 17.66
N VAL A 146 2.82 5.98 18.80
CA VAL A 146 3.35 4.62 19.07
C VAL A 146 2.74 3.60 18.11
N ASN A 147 1.42 3.59 17.97
CA ASN A 147 0.71 2.66 17.08
C ASN A 147 0.93 3.00 15.61
N ALA A 148 1.02 4.28 15.25
CA ALA A 148 1.43 4.69 13.89
C ALA A 148 2.85 4.19 13.55
N LYS A 149 3.80 4.30 14.47
CA LYS A 149 5.16 3.77 14.31
C LYS A 149 5.17 2.25 14.17
N ARG A 150 4.36 1.54 14.97
CA ARG A 150 4.21 0.08 14.86
C ARG A 150 3.63 -0.34 13.51
N LEU A 151 2.59 0.35 13.03
CA LEU A 151 2.03 0.11 11.70
C LEU A 151 3.06 0.36 10.59
N PHE A 152 3.80 1.46 10.69
CA PHE A 152 4.88 1.78 9.75
C PHE A 152 5.98 0.70 9.75
N LEU A 153 6.53 0.34 10.91
CA LEU A 153 7.55 -0.71 10.99
C LEU A 153 7.01 -2.06 10.53
N GLY A 154 5.77 -2.40 10.89
CA GLY A 154 5.10 -3.62 10.44
C GLY A 154 4.92 -3.65 8.93
N SER A 155 4.64 -2.52 8.28
CA SER A 155 4.57 -2.47 6.81
C SER A 155 5.93 -2.73 6.16
N ILE A 156 7.02 -2.18 6.74
CA ILE A 156 8.39 -2.40 6.24
C ILE A 156 8.78 -3.87 6.35
N THR A 157 8.40 -4.57 7.43
CA THR A 157 8.70 -6.00 7.59
C THR A 157 7.77 -6.89 6.78
N TYR A 158 6.50 -6.50 6.58
CA TYR A 158 5.50 -7.28 5.86
C TYR A 158 5.93 -7.63 4.43
N LEU A 159 6.33 -6.62 3.64
CA LEU A 159 6.54 -6.81 2.21
C LEU A 159 7.75 -7.72 1.89
N PRO A 160 8.94 -7.54 2.51
CA PRO A 160 10.07 -8.45 2.33
C PRO A 160 9.77 -9.89 2.76
N LEU A 161 9.04 -10.08 3.87
CA LEU A 161 8.65 -11.42 4.31
C LEU A 161 7.69 -12.09 3.33
N LEU A 162 6.72 -11.33 2.80
CA LEU A 162 5.79 -11.83 1.79
C LEU A 162 6.52 -12.26 0.52
N TRP A 163 7.48 -11.45 0.04
CA TRP A 163 8.29 -11.81 -1.12
C TRP A 163 9.24 -12.99 -0.85
N GLY A 164 9.88 -13.03 0.32
CA GLY A 164 10.72 -14.15 0.72
C GLY A 164 9.95 -15.48 0.77
N LEU A 165 8.72 -15.46 1.28
CA LEU A 165 7.83 -16.62 1.24
C LEU A 165 7.44 -17.02 -0.18
N MET A 166 7.22 -16.05 -1.07
CA MET A 166 6.85 -16.32 -2.46
C MET A 166 7.98 -17.01 -3.22
N LEU A 167 9.23 -16.52 -3.04
CA LEU A 167 10.42 -17.07 -3.69
C LEU A 167 10.88 -18.40 -3.08
N GLY A 168 10.65 -18.62 -1.79
CA GLY A 168 11.07 -19.84 -1.09
C GLY A 168 10.13 -21.03 -1.27
N ASN A 169 9.01 -20.87 -2.00
CA ASN A 169 7.95 -21.85 -2.10
C ASN A 169 7.38 -21.86 -3.53
N HIS A 170 8.17 -22.46 -4.42
CA HIS A 170 7.82 -22.79 -5.80
C HIS A 170 7.47 -24.28 -5.92
#